data_AF-A0A971PST5-F1
#
_entry.id   AF-A0A971PST5-F1
#
_cell.length_a   1.000
_cell.length_b   1.000
_cell.length_c   1.000
_cell.angle_alpha   90.00
_cell.angle_beta   90.00
_cell.angle_gamma   90.00
#
_symmetry.space_group_name_H-M   'P 1'
#
loop_
_entity.id
_entity.type
_entity.pdbx_description
1 polymer ?
#
loop_
_entity_poly.entity_id
_entity_poly.type
_entity_poly.pdbx_seq_one_letter_code
_entity_poly.pdbx_strand_id
1 'polypeptide(L)'
;MTATAEVAITDASTLRQAAARVNEGFEITHPGTNVDAEDSGPEAPDTAPVDEPFDALAWLIWPTEGMEEALDAGALRVLSVESEAAADSLDHGTATWRITVKLTDVDELRRLAAQAYPDEAAEISANLAVAWQRAADPFSPLRSIDGIAWTPGRVVVEHQPARPARSR
;
A
#
# COMPACT_ATOMS: atom_id res chain seq x y z
N MET A 1 -2.32 13.72 6.12
CA MET A 1 -3.53 12.92 5.85
C MET A 1 -3.14 11.48 6.02
N THR A 2 -3.99 10.68 6.66
CA THR A 2 -3.74 9.26 6.88
C THR A 2 -4.90 8.48 6.32
N ALA A 3 -4.61 7.51 5.46
CA ALA A 3 -5.59 6.56 4.93
C ALA A 3 -5.25 5.18 5.50
N THR A 4 -6.21 4.53 6.12
CA THR A 4 -6.11 3.14 6.57
C THR A 4 -7.11 2.32 5.79
N ALA A 5 -6.64 1.27 5.13
CA ALA A 5 -7.47 0.32 4.40
C ALA A 5 -7.39 -1.03 5.08
N GLU A 6 -8.54 -1.65 5.27
CA GLU A 6 -8.70 -2.98 5.83
C GLU A 6 -9.36 -3.87 4.78
N VAL A 7 -8.91 -5.13 4.71
CA VAL A 7 -9.47 -6.16 3.85
C VAL A 7 -9.53 -7.48 4.60
N ALA A 8 -10.55 -8.27 4.32
CA ALA A 8 -10.63 -9.65 4.79
C ALA A 8 -10.22 -10.58 3.64
N ILE A 9 -9.20 -11.40 3.88
CA ILE A 9 -8.82 -12.51 3.00
C ILE A 9 -9.75 -13.68 3.31
N THR A 10 -10.43 -14.16 2.28
CA THR A 10 -11.44 -15.22 2.37
C THR A 10 -10.93 -16.57 1.88
N ASP A 11 -9.81 -16.58 1.15
CA ASP A 11 -9.06 -17.79 0.82
C ASP A 11 -7.56 -17.44 0.65
N ALA A 12 -6.73 -18.02 1.52
CA ALA A 12 -5.27 -17.86 1.50
C ALA A 12 -4.56 -18.89 0.59
N SER A 13 -5.27 -19.69 -0.22
CA SER A 13 -4.66 -20.65 -1.15
C SER A 13 -3.72 -19.97 -2.16
N THR A 14 -4.19 -18.92 -2.83
CA THR A 14 -3.41 -18.11 -3.77
C THR A 14 -2.25 -17.40 -3.05
N LEU A 15 -2.51 -16.88 -1.84
CA LEU A 15 -1.49 -16.21 -1.04
C LEU A 15 -0.36 -17.16 -0.66
N ARG A 16 -0.67 -18.40 -0.25
CA ARG A 16 0.32 -19.46 0.02
C ARG A 16 1.13 -19.81 -1.22
N GLN A 17 0.49 -19.91 -2.39
CA GLN A 17 1.20 -20.19 -3.65
C GLN A 17 2.13 -19.04 -4.03
N ALA A 18 1.68 -17.79 -3.88
CA ALA A 18 2.50 -16.62 -4.12
C ALA A 18 3.69 -16.55 -3.14
N ALA A 19 3.45 -16.79 -1.84
CA ALA A 19 4.49 -16.85 -0.81
C ALA A 19 5.52 -17.96 -1.07
N ALA A 20 5.07 -19.15 -1.48
CA ALA A 20 5.96 -20.25 -1.85
C ALA A 20 6.89 -19.88 -3.02
N ARG A 21 6.37 -19.20 -4.06
CA ARG A 21 7.19 -18.73 -5.19
C ARG A 21 8.23 -17.68 -4.78
N VAL A 22 7.88 -16.79 -3.85
CA VAL A 22 8.84 -15.81 -3.31
C VAL A 22 9.95 -16.52 -2.57
N ASN A 23 9.64 -17.53 -1.76
CA ASN A 23 10.63 -18.34 -1.05
C ASN A 23 11.48 -19.22 -1.98
N GLU A 24 10.94 -19.70 -3.10
CA GLU A 24 11.70 -20.47 -4.12
C GLU A 24 12.77 -19.63 -4.83
N GLY A 25 12.61 -18.30 -4.88
CA GLY A 25 13.59 -17.37 -5.44
C GLY A 25 14.81 -17.10 -4.52
N PHE A 26 14.73 -17.47 -3.24
CA PHE A 26 15.84 -17.41 -2.30
C PHE A 26 16.52 -18.78 -2.22
N GLU A 27 17.35 -19.12 -3.23
CA GLU A 27 18.38 -20.14 -3.01
C GLU A 27 19.28 -19.64 -1.87
N ILE A 28 19.16 -20.29 -0.70
CA ILE A 28 20.13 -20.15 0.38
C ILE A 28 21.47 -20.62 -0.20
N THR A 29 22.24 -19.68 -0.73
CA THR A 29 23.63 -19.93 -1.06
C THR A 29 24.34 -20.12 0.28
N HIS A 30 24.59 -21.38 0.63
CA HIS A 30 25.42 -21.69 1.79
C HIS A 30 26.72 -20.89 1.69
N PRO A 31 27.12 -20.13 2.73
CA PRO A 31 28.35 -19.36 2.68
C PRO A 31 29.53 -20.33 2.81
N GLY A 32 29.92 -20.88 1.67
CA GLY A 32 31.22 -21.44 1.42
C GLY A 32 31.83 -20.64 0.28
N THR A 33 32.83 -19.83 0.63
CA THR A 33 33.81 -19.16 -0.25
C THR A 33 33.60 -17.66 -0.49
N ASN A 34 34.47 -16.88 0.17
CA ASN A 34 34.84 -15.48 -0.06
C ASN A 34 34.63 -14.96 -1.49
N VAL A 35 33.94 -13.82 -1.63
CA VAL A 35 34.32 -12.74 -2.55
C VAL A 35 33.89 -11.40 -1.96
N ASP A 36 34.85 -10.51 -1.73
CA ASP A 36 34.66 -9.06 -1.52
C ASP A 36 33.88 -8.43 -2.67
N ALA A 37 32.80 -7.70 -2.38
CA ALA A 37 32.29 -6.61 -3.22
C ALA A 37 31.35 -5.71 -2.40
N GLU A 38 31.82 -4.49 -2.12
CA GLU A 38 30.98 -3.36 -1.74
C GLU A 38 30.11 -2.95 -2.94
N ASP A 39 28.78 -2.93 -2.79
CA ASP A 39 27.90 -2.04 -3.55
C ASP A 39 26.62 -1.74 -2.75
N SER A 40 26.38 -0.45 -2.53
CA SER A 40 25.26 0.08 -1.75
C SER A 40 24.06 0.33 -2.67
N GLY A 41 23.10 -0.59 -2.69
CA GLY A 41 21.74 -0.38 -3.22
C GLY A 41 20.73 -0.19 -2.08
N PRO A 42 19.51 0.32 -2.37
CA PRO A 42 18.50 0.54 -1.32
C PRO A 42 18.17 -0.78 -0.63
N GLU A 43 18.28 -0.76 0.70
CA GLU A 43 18.12 -1.90 1.59
C GLU A 43 16.72 -2.51 1.39
N ALA A 44 16.65 -3.61 0.65
CA ALA A 44 15.51 -4.50 0.69
C ALA A 44 15.36 -4.96 2.14
N PRO A 45 14.12 -5.12 2.66
CA PRO A 45 13.96 -5.47 4.06
C PRO A 45 14.72 -6.77 4.36
N ASP A 46 15.37 -6.79 5.51
CA ASP A 46 16.30 -7.84 5.91
C ASP A 46 15.53 -9.10 6.34
N THR A 47 15.81 -10.17 5.60
CA THR A 47 15.58 -11.62 5.79
C THR A 47 14.67 -12.15 6.91
N ALA A 48 13.59 -12.86 6.52
CA ALA A 48 13.13 -14.10 7.16
C ALA A 48 12.35 -14.98 6.14
N PRO A 49 12.53 -16.32 6.16
CA PRO A 49 11.63 -17.21 5.45
C PRO A 49 10.24 -17.05 6.06
N VAL A 50 9.27 -16.63 5.26
CA VAL A 50 7.91 -16.42 5.75
C VAL A 50 7.24 -17.77 5.96
N ASP A 51 7.23 -18.23 7.22
CA ASP A 51 6.58 -19.47 7.64
C ASP A 51 5.04 -19.36 7.57
N GLU A 52 4.51 -18.13 7.61
CA GLU A 52 3.07 -17.86 7.53
C GLU A 52 2.70 -17.05 6.27
N PRO A 53 1.66 -17.47 5.51
CA PRO A 53 1.28 -16.81 4.27
C PRO A 53 0.80 -15.36 4.46
N PHE A 54 0.29 -15.03 5.65
CA PHE A 54 -0.15 -13.67 5.96
C PHE A 54 1.02 -12.72 6.15
N ASP A 55 2.13 -13.16 6.75
CA ASP A 55 3.36 -12.37 6.84
C ASP A 55 3.96 -12.10 5.45
N ALA A 56 3.77 -13.03 4.50
CA ALA A 56 4.21 -12.84 3.12
C ALA A 56 3.45 -11.72 2.39
N LEU A 57 2.25 -11.36 2.85
CA LEU A 57 1.45 -10.32 2.21
C LEU A 57 2.19 -8.97 2.22
N ALA A 58 2.93 -8.65 3.29
CA ALA A 58 3.73 -7.43 3.39
C ALA A 58 4.80 -7.31 2.29
N TRP A 59 5.21 -8.44 1.70
CA TRP A 59 6.18 -8.51 0.62
C TRP A 59 5.56 -8.55 -0.77
N LEU A 60 4.33 -9.05 -0.85
CA LEU A 60 3.63 -9.27 -2.11
C LEU A 60 2.88 -8.04 -2.60
N ILE A 61 2.56 -7.10 -1.70
CA ILE A 61 1.84 -5.88 -2.04
C ILE A 61 2.74 -4.68 -1.83
N TRP A 62 2.55 -3.66 -2.65
CA TRP A 62 3.11 -2.34 -2.38
C TRP A 62 1.97 -1.43 -1.94
N PRO A 63 1.87 -1.01 -0.66
CA PRO A 63 0.69 -0.28 -0.18
C PRO A 63 0.42 1.03 -0.90
N THR A 64 1.41 1.62 -1.56
CA THR A 64 1.25 2.85 -2.35
C THR A 64 0.79 2.59 -3.79
N GLU A 65 0.58 1.33 -4.19
CA GLU A 65 -0.02 1.00 -5.48
C GLU A 65 -1.41 1.63 -5.61
N GLY A 66 -1.73 2.15 -6.79
CA GLY A 66 -2.95 2.91 -7.03
C GLY A 66 -2.89 4.38 -6.64
N MET A 67 -1.68 4.90 -6.34
CA MET A 67 -1.42 6.31 -6.01
C MET A 67 -0.36 6.95 -6.92
N GLU A 68 0.13 6.22 -7.92
CA GLU A 68 1.26 6.58 -8.76
C GLU A 68 1.02 7.90 -9.47
N GLU A 69 -0.15 8.09 -10.10
CA GLU A 69 -0.46 9.33 -10.80
C GLU A 69 -0.39 10.56 -9.88
N ALA A 70 -0.89 10.43 -8.64
CA ALA A 70 -0.87 11.51 -7.67
C ALA A 70 0.53 11.75 -7.07
N LEU A 71 1.36 10.72 -6.97
CA LEU A 71 2.77 10.82 -6.58
C LEU A 71 3.60 11.49 -7.67
N ASP A 72 3.44 11.04 -8.92
CA ASP A 72 4.18 11.53 -10.09
C ASP A 72 3.81 12.98 -10.42
N ALA A 73 2.53 13.34 -10.27
CA ALA A 73 2.08 14.72 -10.41
C ALA A 73 2.50 15.63 -9.24
N GLY A 74 3.09 15.07 -8.17
CA GLY A 74 3.49 15.81 -6.98
C GLY A 74 2.32 16.30 -6.12
N ALA A 75 1.11 15.80 -6.34
CA ALA A 75 -0.08 16.15 -5.57
C ALA A 75 0.05 15.72 -4.10
N LEU A 76 0.78 14.63 -3.84
CA LEU A 76 1.05 14.11 -2.50
C LEU A 76 2.48 13.60 -2.36
N ARG A 77 2.93 13.46 -1.11
CA ARG A 77 4.19 12.82 -0.73
C ARG A 77 3.94 11.83 0.39
N VAL A 78 4.43 10.60 0.23
CA VAL A 78 4.41 9.58 1.28
C VAL A 78 5.32 9.98 2.44
N LEU A 79 4.80 9.90 3.66
CA LEU A 79 5.53 10.15 4.90
C LEU A 79 5.83 8.86 5.64
N SER A 80 4.85 7.95 5.72
CA SER A 80 5.02 6.62 6.29
C SER A 80 4.06 5.63 5.65
N VAL A 81 4.47 4.36 5.66
CA VAL A 81 3.67 3.21 5.26
C VAL A 81 3.83 2.16 6.35
N GLU A 82 2.71 1.64 6.81
CA GLU A 82 2.63 0.54 7.77
C GLU A 82 1.71 -0.52 7.17
N SER A 83 2.09 -1.80 7.27
CA SER A 83 1.28 -2.92 6.81
C SER A 83 1.32 -4.02 7.86
N GLU A 84 0.16 -4.60 8.14
CA GLU A 84 -0.02 -5.69 9.09
C GLU A 84 -1.02 -6.68 8.50
N ALA A 85 -0.77 -7.96 8.71
CA ALA A 85 -1.72 -9.01 8.39
C ALA A 85 -1.82 -9.96 9.58
N ALA A 86 -3.04 -10.36 9.91
CA ALA A 86 -3.34 -11.25 11.01
C ALA A 86 -4.17 -12.42 10.48
N ALA A 87 -3.71 -13.65 10.74
CA ALA A 87 -4.47 -14.85 10.43
C ALA A 87 -5.59 -15.07 11.45
N ASP A 88 -6.83 -15.21 10.99
CA ASP A 88 -7.96 -15.66 11.81
C ASP A 88 -8.05 -17.19 11.81
N SER A 89 -7.63 -17.83 10.71
CA SER A 89 -7.52 -19.27 10.52
C SER A 89 -6.50 -19.59 9.43
N LEU A 90 -6.34 -20.88 9.07
CA LEU A 90 -5.41 -21.29 8.00
C LEU A 90 -5.70 -20.64 6.63
N ASP A 91 -6.97 -20.34 6.34
CA ASP A 91 -7.39 -19.84 5.02
C ASP A 91 -8.00 -18.43 5.08
N HIS A 92 -8.21 -17.88 6.28
CA HIS A 92 -8.85 -16.57 6.47
C HIS A 92 -7.99 -15.68 7.36
N GLY A 93 -8.01 -14.39 7.08
CA GLY A 93 -7.34 -13.40 7.91
C GLY A 93 -7.68 -11.99 7.49
N THR A 94 -7.19 -11.04 8.26
CA THR A 94 -7.39 -9.62 8.02
C THR A 94 -6.06 -8.99 7.67
N ALA A 95 -6.03 -8.21 6.58
CA ALA A 95 -4.88 -7.39 6.24
C ALA A 95 -5.26 -5.91 6.34
N THR A 96 -4.35 -5.14 6.92
CA THR A 96 -4.51 -3.71 7.09
C THR A 96 -3.24 -3.02 6.62
N TRP A 97 -3.38 -1.97 5.83
CA TRP A 97 -2.29 -1.05 5.55
C TRP A 97 -2.71 0.38 5.82
N ARG A 98 -1.77 1.13 6.37
CA ARG A 98 -1.91 2.53 6.70
C ARG A 98 -0.85 3.32 5.96
N ILE A 99 -1.31 4.33 5.24
CA ILE A 99 -0.47 5.24 4.48
C ILE A 99 -0.68 6.62 5.06
N THR A 100 0.40 7.23 5.54
CA THR A 100 0.41 8.64 5.92
C THR A 100 1.07 9.45 4.82
N VAL A 101 0.34 10.43 4.31
CA VAL A 101 0.80 11.32 3.24
C VAL A 101 0.69 12.78 3.64
N LYS A 102 1.55 13.58 3.06
CA LYS A 102 1.38 15.03 2.98
C LYS A 102 0.75 15.36 1.63
N LEU A 103 -0.40 16.03 1.65
CA LEU A 103 -0.92 16.67 0.45
C LEU A 103 -0.08 17.91 0.16
N THR A 104 0.53 17.95 -1.01
CA THR A 104 1.40 19.04 -1.45
C THR A 104 0.66 19.97 -2.39
N ASP A 105 -0.17 19.43 -3.28
CA ASP A 105 -1.05 20.17 -4.18
C ASP A 105 -2.44 19.53 -4.20
N VAL A 106 -3.40 20.20 -3.57
CA VAL A 106 -4.78 19.73 -3.46
C VAL A 106 -5.57 19.94 -4.76
N ASP A 107 -5.21 20.97 -5.53
CA ASP A 107 -5.91 21.26 -6.77
C ASP A 107 -5.49 20.28 -7.86
N GLU A 108 -4.22 19.88 -7.88
CA GLU A 108 -3.74 18.81 -8.76
C GLU A 108 -4.37 17.45 -8.41
N LEU A 109 -4.51 17.12 -7.11
CA LEU A 109 -5.22 15.91 -6.68
C LEU A 109 -6.68 15.91 -7.20
N ARG A 110 -7.39 17.04 -7.06
CA ARG A 110 -8.76 17.18 -7.55
C ARG A 110 -8.84 17.11 -9.07
N ARG A 111 -7.85 17.67 -9.77
CA ARG A 111 -7.77 17.62 -11.22
C ARG A 111 -7.65 16.17 -11.70
N LEU A 112 -6.76 15.38 -11.10
CA LEU A 112 -6.60 13.95 -11.39
C LEU A 112 -7.89 13.18 -11.12
N ALA A 113 -8.48 13.37 -9.94
CA ALA A 113 -9.76 12.76 -9.57
C ALA A 113 -10.88 13.08 -10.58
N ALA A 114 -11.04 14.35 -10.95
CA ALA A 114 -12.08 14.77 -11.89
C ALA A 114 -11.80 14.33 -13.33
N GLN A 115 -10.54 14.11 -13.69
CA GLN A 115 -10.17 13.56 -14.99
C GLN A 115 -10.57 12.08 -15.09
N ALA A 116 -10.40 11.32 -14.02
CA ALA A 116 -10.84 9.93 -13.94
C ALA A 116 -12.36 9.79 -13.77
N TYR A 117 -13.00 10.72 -13.04
CA TYR A 117 -14.42 10.69 -12.70
C TYR A 117 -15.11 12.04 -13.03
N PRO A 118 -15.31 12.36 -14.32
CA PRO A 118 -15.82 13.67 -14.74
C PRO A 118 -17.24 13.95 -14.25
N ASP A 119 -18.07 12.91 -14.12
CA ASP A 119 -19.46 13.04 -13.65
C ASP A 119 -19.54 13.45 -12.16
N GLU A 120 -18.48 13.22 -11.39
CA GLU A 120 -18.39 13.54 -9.96
C GLU A 120 -17.63 14.85 -9.69
N ALA A 121 -17.26 15.61 -10.74
CA ALA A 121 -16.36 16.77 -10.62
C ALA A 121 -16.83 17.83 -9.59
N ALA A 122 -18.14 18.06 -9.48
CA ALA A 122 -18.69 19.00 -8.51
C ALA A 122 -18.48 18.52 -7.06
N GLU A 123 -18.64 17.21 -6.81
CA GLU A 123 -18.46 16.60 -5.49
C GLU A 123 -16.97 16.51 -5.13
N ILE A 124 -16.12 16.14 -6.09
CA ILE A 124 -14.66 16.13 -5.96
C ILE A 124 -14.12 17.53 -5.60
N SER A 125 -14.65 18.57 -6.24
CA SER A 125 -14.27 19.96 -5.92
C SER A 125 -14.67 20.33 -4.49
N ALA A 126 -15.88 19.96 -4.07
CA ALA A 126 -16.43 20.30 -2.76
C ALA A 126 -15.85 19.48 -1.59
N ASN A 127 -15.42 18.24 -1.83
CA ASN A 127 -15.04 17.30 -0.78
C ASN A 127 -13.68 16.64 -1.04
N LEU A 128 -12.69 16.97 -0.20
CA LEU A 128 -11.34 16.42 -0.27
C LEU A 128 -11.29 14.91 -0.05
N ALA A 129 -12.17 14.35 0.78
CA ALA A 129 -12.21 12.90 1.00
C ALA A 129 -12.66 12.16 -0.27
N VAL A 130 -13.61 12.74 -1.01
CA VAL A 130 -14.05 12.19 -2.31
C VAL A 130 -12.96 12.36 -3.34
N ALA A 131 -12.33 13.53 -3.43
CA ALA A 131 -11.18 13.74 -4.33
C ALA A 131 -10.06 12.70 -4.07
N TRP A 132 -9.76 12.42 -2.80
CA TRP A 132 -8.81 11.37 -2.44
C TRP A 132 -9.23 9.98 -2.90
N GLN A 133 -10.46 9.56 -2.59
CA GLN A 133 -10.98 8.23 -2.97
C GLN A 133 -11.03 8.02 -4.49
N ARG A 134 -11.08 9.10 -5.26
CA ARG A 134 -11.09 9.06 -6.74
C ARG A 134 -9.70 9.19 -7.36
N ALA A 135 -8.76 9.86 -6.68
CA ALA A 135 -7.38 9.98 -7.13
C ALA A 135 -6.47 8.84 -6.62
N ALA A 136 -6.90 8.10 -5.60
CA ALA A 136 -6.15 7.00 -5.01
C ALA A 136 -7.08 5.80 -4.80
N ASP A 137 -6.66 4.61 -5.26
CA ASP A 137 -7.36 3.36 -5.01
C ASP A 137 -6.67 2.60 -3.87
N PRO A 138 -7.18 2.68 -2.63
CA PRO A 138 -6.53 2.05 -1.48
C PRO A 138 -6.51 0.52 -1.56
N PHE A 139 -7.26 -0.11 -2.47
CA PHE A 139 -7.31 -1.56 -2.64
C PHE A 139 -6.52 -2.05 -3.87
N SER A 140 -5.95 -1.14 -4.66
CA SER A 140 -5.09 -1.49 -5.79
C SER A 140 -3.94 -2.44 -5.44
N PRO A 141 -3.31 -2.36 -4.24
CA PRO A 141 -2.22 -3.26 -3.89
C PRO A 141 -2.56 -4.75 -3.94
N LEU A 142 -3.84 -5.14 -3.78
CA LEU A 142 -4.25 -6.54 -3.88
C LEU A 142 -4.45 -7.01 -5.32
N ARG A 143 -4.60 -6.08 -6.28
CA ARG A 143 -4.81 -6.43 -7.70
C ARG A 143 -3.53 -6.96 -8.35
N SER A 144 -2.37 -6.77 -7.73
CA SER A 144 -1.10 -7.36 -8.16
C SER A 144 -1.03 -8.88 -7.89
N ILE A 145 -1.89 -9.41 -7.01
CA ILE A 145 -1.94 -10.84 -6.68
C ILE A 145 -3.11 -11.49 -7.43
N ASP A 146 -2.80 -12.04 -8.61
CA ASP A 146 -3.78 -12.71 -9.47
C ASP A 146 -4.51 -13.85 -8.74
N GLY A 147 -5.84 -13.77 -8.67
CA GLY A 147 -6.69 -14.82 -8.11
C GLY A 147 -6.79 -14.82 -6.58
N ILE A 148 -6.33 -13.77 -5.90
CA ILE A 148 -6.55 -13.61 -4.46
C ILE A 148 -8.04 -13.37 -4.16
N ALA A 149 -8.59 -14.11 -3.19
CA ALA A 149 -9.98 -13.96 -2.78
C ALA A 149 -10.08 -13.08 -1.53
N TRP A 150 -10.68 -11.91 -1.67
CA TRP A 150 -10.80 -10.93 -0.60
C TRP A 150 -12.11 -10.15 -0.68
N THR A 151 -12.49 -9.55 0.45
CA THR A 151 -13.60 -8.61 0.53
C THR A 151 -13.11 -7.29 1.11
N PRO A 152 -13.51 -6.13 0.52
CA PRO A 152 -13.14 -4.83 1.05
C PRO A 152 -13.73 -4.68 2.46
N GLY A 153 -12.86 -4.32 3.41
CA GLY A 153 -13.24 -3.90 4.74
C GLY A 153 -13.43 -2.38 4.81
N ARG A 154 -13.11 -1.81 5.97
CA ARG A 154 -13.27 -0.36 6.21
C ARG A 154 -12.11 0.44 5.59
N VAL A 155 -12.44 1.58 4.98
CA VAL A 155 -11.45 2.62 4.66
C VAL A 155 -11.69 3.81 5.59
N VAL A 156 -10.66 4.18 6.36
CA VAL A 156 -10.68 5.36 7.25
C VAL A 156 -9.73 6.40 6.71
N VAL A 157 -10.25 7.60 6.48
CA VAL A 157 -9.48 8.75 5.99
C VAL A 157 -9.50 9.85 7.03
N GLU A 158 -8.33 10.15 7.59
CA GLU A 158 -8.14 11.18 8.59
C GLU A 158 -7.33 12.34 8.02
N HIS A 159 -7.95 13.52 7.97
CA HIS A 159 -7.28 14.75 7.59
C HIS A 159 -6.83 15.51 8.84
N GLN A 160 -5.52 15.63 9.04
CA GLN A 160 -4.95 16.58 9.98
C GLN A 160 -4.57 17.87 9.24
N PRO A 161 -5.23 19.01 9.53
CA PRO A 161 -4.83 20.29 8.97
C PRO A 161 -3.41 20.65 9.41
N ALA A 162 -2.67 21.35 8.56
CA ALA A 162 -1.40 21.94 8.96
C ALA A 162 -1.62 22.84 10.20
N ARG A 163 -0.82 22.64 11.24
CA ARG A 163 -0.86 23.50 12.42
C ARG A 163 -0.52 24.93 11.96
N PRO A 164 -1.32 25.95 12.29
CA PRO A 164 -1.03 27.32 11.88
C PRO A 164 0.35 27.70 12.41
N ALA A 165 1.19 28.25 11.53
CA ALA A 165 2.46 28.84 11.95
C ALA A 165 2.13 29.91 12.99
N ARG A 166 2.66 29.75 14.22
CA ARG A 166 2.55 30.79 15.23
C ARG A 166 3.17 32.06 14.64
N SER A 167 2.34 33.04 14.33
CA SER A 167 2.77 34.39 14.01
C SER A 167 3.63 34.89 15.17
N ARG A 168 4.91 35.12 14.93
CA ARG A 168 5.77 35.94 15.79
C ARG A 168 5.69 37.38 15.33
#